data_AF-A0A7S2YBJ9-F1
#
_entry.id   AF-A0A7S2YBJ9-F1
#
_cell.length_a   1.000
_cell.length_b   1.000
_cell.length_c   1.000
_cell.angle_alpha   90.00
_cell.angle_beta   90.00
_cell.angle_gamma   90.00
#
_symmetry.space_group_name_H-M   'P 1'
#
loop_
_entity.id
_entity.type
_entity.pdbx_description
1 polymer ?
#
loop_
_entity_poly.entity_id
_entity_poly.type
_entity_poly.pdbx_seq_one_letter_code
_entity_poly.pdbx_strand_id
1 'polypeptide(L)'
;DSGDEEWNDDGDADDSDSASAPPLVVSGRGRASEIVPGQSPPLRGEIPVSSDPEATAVLKSFVDNWDPNENDSLILPEEKELVSDYVFLTMRNLKMALPTENDSSRMRRGPAVRPTFPGVCCVFCADQPPVVPSGRSFPSAPDNFASALNTSLYNHMQACPYIKSDIKRALADLRKLHSAQCASIRFGSQRRYFNILFDRIAKKAPASFQTAVLQGPNVVVQSRTRVDAAIEVCRAGFLQLSRGNGAKIFLCQRCNMIPPQFRTDGSLFYE
;
A
#
# COMPACT_ATOMS: atom_id res chain seq x y z
N ASP A 1 -6.83 30.86 54.82
CA ASP A 1 -6.90 31.31 53.42
C ASP A 1 -7.23 30.18 52.50
N SER A 2 -8.52 29.88 52.46
CA SER A 2 -9.20 29.02 51.51
C SER A 2 -9.87 29.95 50.50
N GLY A 3 -9.33 29.99 49.28
CA GLY A 3 -9.88 30.75 48.17
C GLY A 3 -10.76 29.84 47.34
N ASP A 4 -12.06 30.00 47.49
CA ASP A 4 -13.10 29.39 46.65
C ASP A 4 -13.17 30.19 45.34
N GLU A 5 -12.73 29.58 44.23
CA GLU A 5 -12.92 30.14 42.88
C GLU A 5 -14.22 29.61 42.27
N GLU A 6 -15.23 30.46 42.38
CA GLU A 6 -16.56 30.37 41.80
C GLU A 6 -16.49 30.52 40.27
N TRP A 7 -16.68 29.43 39.53
CA TRP A 7 -16.79 29.44 38.07
C TRP A 7 -18.24 29.67 37.68
N ASN A 8 -18.50 30.85 37.12
CA ASN A 8 -19.79 31.24 36.57
C ASN A 8 -20.12 30.46 35.31
N ASP A 9 -21.33 29.89 35.34
CA ASP A 9 -22.07 29.25 34.28
C ASP A 9 -22.78 30.36 33.50
N ASP A 10 -22.33 30.64 32.27
CA ASP A 10 -22.99 31.59 31.37
C ASP A 10 -22.77 31.16 29.92
N GLY A 11 -23.88 30.91 29.21
CA GLY A 11 -23.95 31.13 27.78
C GLY A 11 -24.39 29.95 26.92
N ASP A 12 -25.64 29.53 27.06
CA ASP A 12 -26.41 28.93 25.98
C ASP A 12 -26.49 29.91 24.79
N ALA A 13 -25.91 29.53 23.66
CA ALA A 13 -26.17 30.14 22.36
C ALA A 13 -26.63 29.04 21.38
N ASP A 14 -27.94 28.93 21.25
CA ASP A 14 -28.64 28.30 20.14
C ASP A 14 -28.25 29.01 18.84
N ASP A 15 -27.55 28.31 17.94
CA ASP A 15 -27.48 28.66 16.52
C ASP A 15 -27.79 27.41 15.69
N SER A 16 -29.10 27.19 15.52
CA SER A 16 -29.66 26.14 14.67
C SER A 16 -29.73 26.62 13.22
N ASP A 17 -28.55 26.77 12.61
CA ASP A 17 -28.46 27.16 11.21
C ASP A 17 -28.62 25.93 10.30
N SER A 18 -29.87 25.75 9.86
CA SER A 18 -30.34 24.67 9.00
C SER A 18 -29.87 24.90 7.56
N ALA A 19 -28.59 24.63 7.30
CA ALA A 19 -28.04 24.64 5.95
C ALA A 19 -28.64 23.47 5.13
N SER A 20 -29.60 23.81 4.27
CA SER A 20 -30.16 22.91 3.28
C SER A 20 -29.06 22.42 2.33
N ALA A 21 -28.79 21.12 2.35
CA ALA A 21 -27.83 20.50 1.45
C ALA A 21 -28.27 20.70 -0.02
N PRO A 22 -27.38 21.17 -0.91
CA PRO A 22 -27.69 21.27 -2.34
C PRO A 22 -27.88 19.85 -2.93
N PRO A 23 -28.77 19.70 -3.93
CA PRO A 23 -29.00 18.42 -4.58
C PRO A 23 -27.71 17.90 -5.23
N LEU A 24 -27.37 16.65 -4.95
CA LEU A 24 -26.33 15.88 -5.63
C LEU A 24 -26.67 15.76 -7.12
N VAL A 25 -26.12 16.67 -7.93
CA VAL A 25 -26.11 16.53 -9.38
C VAL A 25 -25.11 15.44 -9.73
N VAL A 26 -25.60 14.22 -9.93
CA VAL A 26 -24.84 13.10 -10.51
C VAL A 26 -24.66 13.38 -11.99
N SER A 27 -23.69 14.24 -12.30
CA SER A 27 -23.24 14.53 -13.66
C SER A 27 -22.33 13.42 -14.16
N GLY A 28 -22.74 12.77 -15.24
CA GLY A 28 -21.81 12.16 -16.20
C GLY A 28 -21.62 10.65 -16.06
N ARG A 29 -22.47 9.88 -16.75
CA ARG A 29 -22.06 8.61 -17.33
C ARG A 29 -20.91 8.92 -18.30
N GLY A 30 -19.68 8.63 -17.90
CA GLY A 30 -18.53 8.69 -18.80
C GLY A 30 -18.81 7.78 -19.99
N ARG A 31 -18.93 8.38 -21.18
CA ARG A 31 -18.92 7.63 -22.45
C ARG A 31 -17.63 6.81 -22.46
N ALA A 32 -17.76 5.49 -22.49
CA ALA A 32 -16.66 4.61 -22.84
C ALA A 32 -16.16 5.06 -24.21
N SER A 33 -14.96 5.64 -24.26
CA SER A 33 -14.31 5.97 -25.52
C SER A 33 -14.18 4.68 -26.33
N GLU A 34 -14.75 4.66 -27.54
CA GLU A 34 -14.57 3.56 -28.48
C GLU A 34 -13.07 3.30 -28.67
N ILE A 35 -12.65 2.11 -28.25
CA ILE A 35 -11.28 1.63 -28.46
C ILE A 35 -11.16 1.34 -29.94
N VAL A 36 -10.49 2.24 -30.68
CA VAL A 36 -10.21 2.07 -32.11
C VAL A 36 -9.21 0.90 -32.26
N PRO A 37 -9.61 -0.23 -32.87
CA PRO A 37 -8.70 -1.36 -33.10
C PRO A 37 -7.63 -0.94 -34.11
N GLY A 38 -6.36 -0.97 -33.69
CA GLY A 38 -5.22 -0.69 -34.58
C GLY A 38 -4.38 0.54 -34.22
N GLN A 39 -4.74 1.29 -33.17
CA GLN A 39 -3.78 2.21 -32.56
C GLN A 39 -2.80 1.40 -31.70
N SER A 40 -1.52 1.42 -32.10
CA SER A 40 -0.41 1.01 -31.24
C SER A 40 -0.59 1.66 -29.86
N PRO A 41 -0.39 0.92 -28.75
CA PRO A 41 -0.46 1.52 -27.43
C PRO A 41 0.39 2.79 -27.42
N PRO A 42 -0.10 3.91 -26.86
CA PRO A 42 0.63 5.17 -26.89
C PRO A 42 2.05 4.90 -26.43
N LEU A 43 3.02 5.31 -27.27
CA LEU A 43 4.45 5.23 -26.97
C LEU A 43 4.62 5.70 -25.53
N ARG A 44 5.23 4.84 -24.68
CA ARG A 44 5.43 5.13 -23.25
C ARG A 44 5.97 6.55 -23.14
N GLY A 45 5.13 7.47 -22.65
CA GLY A 45 5.57 8.84 -22.39
C GLY A 45 6.80 8.79 -21.50
N GLU A 46 7.72 9.72 -21.72
CA GLU A 46 8.92 9.85 -20.89
C GLU A 46 8.49 9.90 -19.42
N ILE A 47 9.09 9.04 -18.58
CA ILE A 47 8.80 9.03 -17.14
C ILE A 47 9.28 10.37 -16.58
N PRO A 48 8.41 11.14 -15.89
CA PRO A 48 8.83 12.42 -15.31
C PRO A 48 10.02 12.24 -14.37
N VAL A 49 11.05 13.07 -14.55
CA VAL A 49 12.27 13.08 -13.75
C VAL A 49 12.32 14.35 -12.89
N SER A 50 12.98 14.28 -11.74
CA SER A 50 13.22 15.44 -10.89
C SER A 50 14.05 16.51 -11.61
N SER A 51 13.66 17.77 -11.43
CA SER A 51 14.45 18.93 -11.85
C SER A 51 15.51 19.33 -10.83
N ASP A 52 15.47 18.77 -9.61
CA ASP A 52 16.47 19.00 -8.57
C ASP A 52 17.71 18.12 -8.85
N PRO A 53 18.87 18.73 -9.19
CA PRO A 53 20.09 17.98 -9.47
C PRO A 53 20.60 17.23 -8.25
N GLU A 54 20.34 17.72 -7.04
CA GLU A 54 20.78 17.07 -5.80
C GLU A 54 19.93 15.84 -5.51
N ALA A 55 18.61 15.90 -5.71
CA ALA A 55 17.74 14.74 -5.61
C ALA A 55 18.14 13.65 -6.62
N THR A 56 18.45 14.06 -7.85
CA THR A 56 18.92 13.15 -8.91
C THR A 56 20.27 12.53 -8.55
N ALA A 57 21.21 13.31 -8.00
CA ALA A 57 22.51 12.80 -7.56
C ALA A 57 22.38 11.79 -6.41
N VAL A 58 21.53 12.07 -5.42
CA VAL A 58 21.21 11.12 -4.35
C VAL A 58 20.65 9.84 -4.94
N LEU A 59 19.59 9.92 -5.77
CA LEU A 59 18.99 8.74 -6.39
C LEU A 59 20.02 7.91 -7.17
N LYS A 60 20.87 8.57 -7.97
CA LYS A 60 21.94 7.92 -8.72
C LYS A 60 22.93 7.21 -7.80
N SER A 61 23.37 7.85 -6.72
CA SER A 61 24.29 7.22 -5.76
C SER A 61 23.72 5.96 -5.10
N PHE A 62 22.41 5.89 -4.89
CA PHE A 62 21.72 4.70 -4.34
C PHE A 62 21.59 3.56 -5.36
N VAL A 63 21.62 3.87 -6.65
CA VAL A 63 21.65 2.87 -7.74
C VAL A 63 23.07 2.37 -7.95
N ASP A 64 24.05 3.28 -8.01
CA ASP A 64 25.45 2.95 -8.30
C ASP A 64 26.11 2.20 -7.12
N ASN A 65 25.80 2.58 -5.88
CA ASN A 65 26.37 1.98 -4.66
C ASN A 65 25.35 1.05 -3.99
N TRP A 66 24.94 0.00 -4.68
CA TRP A 66 24.00 -0.97 -4.13
C TRP A 66 24.72 -2.04 -3.29
N ASP A 67 24.38 -2.11 -2.00
CA ASP A 67 24.72 -3.23 -1.10
C ASP A 67 23.43 -3.95 -0.64
N PRO A 68 23.27 -5.25 -0.92
CA PRO A 68 22.12 -6.04 -0.47
C PRO A 68 22.01 -6.18 1.05
N ASN A 69 23.12 -6.07 1.79
CA ASN A 69 23.17 -6.32 3.23
C ASN A 69 22.63 -5.16 4.05
N GLU A 70 22.79 -3.92 3.59
CA GLU A 70 22.30 -2.72 4.29
C GLU A 70 20.77 -2.65 4.37
N ASN A 71 20.09 -3.26 3.40
CA ASN A 71 18.66 -3.11 3.15
C ASN A 71 17.90 -4.43 3.29
N ASP A 72 18.51 -5.50 3.81
CA ASP A 72 17.94 -6.86 3.80
C ASP A 72 17.39 -7.28 2.41
N SER A 73 17.99 -6.76 1.34
CA SER A 73 17.51 -6.96 -0.04
C SER A 73 16.02 -6.62 -0.23
N LEU A 74 15.44 -5.68 0.54
CA LEU A 74 14.02 -5.32 0.41
C LEU A 74 13.70 -4.75 -0.97
N ILE A 75 14.67 -4.11 -1.64
CA ILE A 75 14.55 -3.72 -3.05
C ILE A 75 15.84 -4.00 -3.82
N LEU A 76 15.70 -4.60 -5.00
CA LEU A 76 16.81 -4.85 -5.92
C LEU A 76 16.90 -3.74 -6.99
N PRO A 77 18.08 -3.47 -7.59
CA PRO A 77 18.22 -2.45 -8.64
C PRO A 77 17.31 -2.71 -9.84
N GLU A 78 17.11 -3.98 -10.21
CA GLU A 78 16.26 -4.39 -11.33
C GLU A 78 14.77 -4.14 -11.05
N GLU A 79 14.40 -4.01 -9.78
CA GLU A 79 13.02 -3.72 -9.36
C GLU A 79 12.69 -2.23 -9.42
N LYS A 80 13.68 -1.37 -9.70
CA LYS A 80 13.47 0.08 -9.86
C LYS A 80 12.42 0.39 -10.92
N GLU A 81 12.36 -0.39 -12.00
CA GLU A 81 11.36 -0.20 -13.07
C GLU A 81 9.92 -0.55 -12.66
N LEU A 82 9.74 -1.25 -11.53
CA LEU A 82 8.42 -1.63 -11.03
C LEU A 82 7.77 -0.55 -10.16
N VAL A 83 8.52 0.50 -9.80
CA VAL A 83 8.10 1.50 -8.83
C VAL A 83 8.51 2.91 -9.26
N SER A 84 7.88 3.92 -8.67
CA SER A 84 8.36 5.31 -8.77
C SER A 84 9.72 5.48 -8.06
N ASP A 85 10.48 6.51 -8.42
CA ASP A 85 11.74 6.84 -7.75
C ASP A 85 11.55 7.15 -6.25
N TYR A 86 10.43 7.75 -5.88
CA TYR A 86 10.05 7.98 -4.48
C TYR A 86 10.01 6.67 -3.67
N VAL A 87 9.30 5.66 -4.18
CA VAL A 87 9.19 4.35 -3.54
C VAL A 87 10.54 3.64 -3.55
N PHE A 88 11.31 3.72 -4.64
CA PHE A 88 12.64 3.14 -4.71
C PHE A 88 13.56 3.70 -3.61
N LEU A 89 13.68 5.03 -3.53
CA LEU A 89 14.51 5.70 -2.54
C LEU A 89 14.00 5.41 -1.11
N THR A 90 12.68 5.46 -0.89
CA THR A 90 12.11 5.14 0.42
C THR A 90 12.47 3.72 0.83
N MET A 91 12.27 2.74 -0.06
CA MET A 91 12.56 1.33 0.23
C MET A 91 14.04 1.07 0.50
N ARG A 92 14.96 1.76 -0.20
CA ARG A 92 16.41 1.67 0.06
C ARG A 92 16.81 2.16 1.46
N ASN A 93 16.02 3.04 2.06
CA ASN A 93 16.25 3.59 3.40
C ASN A 93 15.51 2.82 4.51
N LEU A 94 14.99 1.63 4.19
CA LEU A 94 14.33 0.71 5.13
C LEU A 94 15.09 -0.61 5.26
N LYS A 95 14.89 -1.36 6.34
CA LYS A 95 15.34 -2.76 6.50
C LYS A 95 14.23 -3.58 7.15
N MET A 96 14.37 -4.90 7.16
CA MET A 96 13.37 -5.78 7.75
C MET A 96 13.32 -5.56 9.28
N ALA A 97 12.12 -5.60 9.84
CA ALA A 97 11.91 -5.45 11.28
C ALA A 97 11.05 -6.59 11.82
N LEU A 98 11.51 -7.22 12.91
CA LEU A 98 10.68 -8.17 13.66
C LEU A 98 9.82 -7.43 14.69
N PRO A 99 8.56 -7.80 14.88
CA PRO A 99 7.69 -7.23 15.91
C PRO A 99 8.30 -7.40 17.30
N THR A 100 8.30 -6.33 18.08
CA THR A 100 8.72 -6.33 19.50
C THR A 100 7.51 -6.09 20.40
N GLU A 101 7.69 -6.26 21.71
CA GLU A 101 6.62 -5.99 22.68
C GLU A 101 6.19 -4.52 22.66
N ASN A 102 7.14 -3.60 22.43
CA ASN A 102 6.89 -2.17 22.28
C ASN A 102 6.06 -1.82 21.03
N ASP A 103 6.09 -2.68 20.01
CA ASP A 103 5.28 -2.48 18.81
C ASP A 103 3.81 -2.88 19.05
N SER A 104 3.57 -3.81 19.98
CA SER A 104 2.22 -4.32 20.28
C SER A 104 1.38 -3.31 21.08
N SER A 105 1.99 -2.55 21.98
CA SER A 105 1.29 -1.55 22.81
C SER A 105 0.77 -0.34 22.00
N ARG A 106 1.39 -0.05 20.85
CA ARG A 106 1.02 1.08 19.98
C ARG A 106 -0.12 0.76 19.02
N MET A 107 -0.49 -0.51 18.91
CA MET A 107 -1.53 -0.95 17.97
C MET A 107 -2.92 -0.58 18.53
N ARG A 108 -3.72 0.17 17.77
CA ARG A 108 -5.09 0.55 18.16
C ARG A 108 -6.06 -0.63 18.40
N ARG A 109 -5.64 -1.86 18.07
CA ARG A 109 -6.46 -3.08 18.21
C ARG A 109 -6.31 -3.76 19.59
N GLY A 110 -5.68 -3.09 20.55
CA GLY A 110 -5.52 -3.54 21.92
C GLY A 110 -4.35 -4.53 22.11
N PRO A 111 -4.01 -4.86 23.37
CA PRO A 111 -2.81 -5.62 23.73
C PRO A 111 -2.78 -7.05 23.18
N ALA A 112 -3.93 -7.58 22.77
CA ALA A 112 -4.09 -8.97 22.33
C ALA A 112 -3.62 -9.23 20.88
N VAL A 113 -3.45 -8.18 20.06
CA VAL A 113 -3.06 -8.34 18.65
C VAL A 113 -1.59 -8.01 18.49
N ARG A 114 -0.72 -8.97 18.85
CA ARG A 114 0.70 -8.88 18.50
C ARG A 114 0.83 -8.94 16.96
N PRO A 115 1.64 -8.07 16.33
CA PRO A 115 1.91 -8.22 14.91
C PRO A 115 2.56 -9.59 14.70
N THR A 116 1.91 -10.44 13.92
CA THR A 116 2.41 -11.79 13.61
C THR A 116 3.28 -11.80 12.37
N PHE A 117 3.25 -10.72 11.58
CA PHE A 117 3.98 -10.59 10.33
C PHE A 117 5.15 -9.60 10.51
N PRO A 118 6.37 -9.93 10.02
CA PRO A 118 7.47 -8.98 10.02
C PRO A 118 7.18 -7.74 9.19
N GLY A 119 7.78 -6.64 9.57
CA GLY A 119 7.58 -5.33 8.96
C GLY A 119 8.86 -4.77 8.37
N VAL A 120 8.87 -3.45 8.26
CA VAL A 120 10.00 -2.65 7.83
C VAL A 120 10.32 -1.57 8.87
N CYS A 121 11.59 -1.23 9.02
CA CYS A 121 12.04 -0.11 9.83
C CYS A 121 13.06 0.76 9.12
N CYS A 122 13.21 2.01 9.56
CA CYS A 122 14.25 2.93 9.09
C CYS A 122 15.66 2.41 9.41
N VAL A 123 16.54 2.33 8.41
CA VAL A 123 17.92 1.82 8.59
C VAL A 123 18.74 2.69 9.54
N PHE A 124 18.50 4.00 9.56
CA PHE A 124 19.31 4.97 10.31
C PHE A 124 19.01 4.97 11.81
N CYS A 125 17.77 4.69 12.20
CA CYS A 125 17.34 4.74 13.60
C CYS A 125 16.97 3.38 14.19
N ALA A 126 17.14 2.29 13.44
CA ALA A 126 16.75 0.96 13.91
C ALA A 126 17.49 0.53 15.19
N ASP A 127 18.76 0.90 15.28
CA ASP A 127 19.66 0.55 16.39
C ASP A 127 19.92 1.75 17.31
N GLN A 128 19.10 2.80 17.18
CA GLN A 128 19.17 4.04 17.94
C GLN A 128 18.05 4.11 19.00
N PRO A 129 18.12 5.05 19.95
CA PRO A 129 17.00 5.32 20.85
C PRO A 129 15.68 5.56 20.09
N PRO A 130 14.53 5.17 20.68
CA PRO A 130 13.23 5.29 20.01
C PRO A 130 12.94 6.71 19.52
N VAL A 131 12.66 6.84 18.22
CA VAL A 131 12.30 8.11 17.56
C VAL A 131 10.77 8.21 17.42
N VAL A 132 10.23 9.42 17.57
CA VAL A 132 8.81 9.74 17.34
C VAL A 132 8.69 10.72 16.16
N PRO A 133 7.84 10.45 15.15
CA PRO A 133 7.02 9.24 14.99
C PRO A 133 7.87 7.99 14.74
N SER A 134 7.30 6.81 15.04
CA SER A 134 8.01 5.52 14.91
C SER A 134 8.45 5.29 13.47
N GLY A 135 9.70 4.87 13.30
CA GLY A 135 10.24 4.44 12.01
C GLY A 135 9.91 3.01 11.64
N ARG A 136 9.06 2.33 12.41
CA ARG A 136 8.68 0.92 12.23
C ARG A 136 7.25 0.84 11.73
N SER A 137 7.01 -0.02 10.74
CA SER A 137 5.67 -0.31 10.21
C SER A 137 5.53 -1.80 9.94
N PHE A 138 4.38 -2.38 10.30
CA PHE A 138 4.09 -3.82 10.16
C PHE A 138 2.85 -4.03 9.28
N PRO A 139 2.96 -3.90 7.94
CA PRO A 139 1.83 -4.08 7.04
C PRO A 139 1.32 -5.52 7.08
N SER A 140 0.02 -5.69 7.31
CA SER A 140 -0.62 -7.02 7.34
C SER A 140 -0.93 -7.60 5.96
N ALA A 141 -0.73 -6.83 4.89
CA ALA A 141 -1.02 -7.21 3.52
C ALA A 141 -0.14 -6.41 2.54
N PRO A 142 0.14 -6.92 1.32
CA PRO A 142 0.93 -6.22 0.31
C PRO A 142 0.41 -4.80 0.01
N ASP A 143 -0.91 -4.65 -0.14
CA ASP A 143 -1.54 -3.38 -0.49
C ASP A 143 -1.38 -2.31 0.64
N ASN A 144 -1.09 -2.73 1.88
CA ASN A 144 -0.86 -1.82 3.01
C ASN A 144 0.53 -1.15 2.97
N PHE A 145 1.50 -1.67 2.19
CA PHE A 145 2.80 -1.03 2.04
C PHE A 145 2.68 0.36 1.40
N ALA A 146 1.87 0.49 0.35
CA ALA A 146 1.66 1.77 -0.33
C ALA A 146 1.18 2.86 0.64
N SER A 147 0.22 2.52 1.51
CA SER A 147 -0.29 3.43 2.53
C SER A 147 0.77 3.77 3.58
N ALA A 148 1.49 2.77 4.10
CA ALA A 148 2.55 2.98 5.09
C ALA A 148 3.68 3.87 4.58
N LEU A 149 4.14 3.65 3.34
CA LEU A 149 5.19 4.46 2.71
C LEU A 149 4.75 5.91 2.51
N ASN A 150 3.49 6.13 2.13
CA ASN A 150 2.97 7.48 1.89
C ASN A 150 2.59 8.24 3.16
N THR A 151 2.49 7.58 4.31
CA THR A 151 2.03 8.22 5.56
C THR A 151 3.07 8.08 6.67
N SER A 152 2.99 7.02 7.47
CA SER A 152 3.77 6.83 8.69
C SER A 152 5.28 6.84 8.44
N LEU A 153 5.75 6.09 7.43
CA LEU A 153 7.18 5.98 7.15
C LEU A 153 7.75 7.27 6.57
N TYR A 154 7.01 7.96 5.70
CA TYR A 154 7.43 9.28 5.20
C TYR A 154 7.54 10.31 6.32
N ASN A 155 6.51 10.41 7.16
CA ASN A 155 6.50 11.35 8.28
C ASN A 155 7.67 11.07 9.23
N HIS A 156 7.96 9.79 9.48
CA HIS A 156 9.17 9.40 10.20
C HIS A 156 10.43 9.85 9.48
N MET A 157 10.60 9.55 8.19
CA MET A 157 11.85 9.88 7.49
C MET A 157 12.14 11.39 7.50
N GLN A 158 11.11 12.22 7.37
CA GLN A 158 11.26 13.68 7.46
C GLN A 158 11.65 14.13 8.88
N ALA A 159 11.03 13.55 9.92
CA ALA A 159 11.29 13.90 11.32
C ALA A 159 12.55 13.24 11.92
N CYS A 160 13.05 12.14 11.33
CA CYS A 160 14.08 11.31 11.94
C CYS A 160 15.43 12.06 12.00
N PRO A 161 16.04 12.23 13.18
CA PRO A 161 17.27 13.02 13.32
C PRO A 161 18.50 12.32 12.72
N TYR A 162 18.42 11.01 12.50
CA TYR A 162 19.53 10.19 11.98
C TYR A 162 19.58 10.14 10.45
N ILE A 163 18.54 10.60 9.75
CA ILE A 163 18.55 10.67 8.28
C ILE A 163 19.24 11.97 7.84
N LYS A 164 20.17 11.83 6.91
CA LYS A 164 20.88 12.97 6.30
C LYS A 164 19.90 13.91 5.58
N SER A 165 20.19 15.21 5.61
CA SER A 165 19.30 16.25 5.07
C SER A 165 19.11 16.18 3.55
N ASP A 166 20.13 15.75 2.82
CA ASP A 166 20.10 15.50 1.38
C ASP A 166 19.05 14.42 1.00
N ILE A 167 19.02 13.30 1.74
CA ILE A 167 18.04 12.23 1.54
C ILE A 167 16.63 12.73 1.85
N LYS A 168 16.45 13.50 2.93
CA LYS A 168 15.14 14.07 3.28
C LYS A 168 14.60 14.99 2.18
N ARG A 169 15.45 15.86 1.65
CA ARG A 169 15.11 16.75 0.54
C ARG A 169 14.76 15.96 -0.73
N ALA A 170 15.59 14.97 -1.08
CA ALA A 170 15.34 14.09 -2.22
C ALA A 170 13.99 13.37 -2.09
N LEU A 171 13.67 12.82 -0.92
CA LEU A 171 12.37 12.18 -0.64
C LEU A 171 11.20 13.15 -0.81
N ALA A 172 11.33 14.38 -0.29
CA ALA A 172 10.30 15.39 -0.40
C ALA A 172 10.05 15.82 -1.86
N ASP A 173 11.11 15.91 -2.66
CA ASP A 173 11.01 16.27 -4.07
C ASP A 173 10.41 15.13 -4.91
N LEU A 174 10.97 13.92 -4.82
CA LEU A 174 10.48 12.74 -5.56
C LEU A 174 9.04 12.39 -5.21
N ARG A 175 8.59 12.67 -3.98
CA ARG A 175 7.19 12.48 -3.58
C ARG A 175 6.21 13.29 -4.42
N LYS A 176 6.60 14.50 -4.87
CA LYS A 176 5.74 15.34 -5.73
C LYS A 176 5.51 14.68 -7.10
N LEU A 177 6.51 13.96 -7.60
CA LEU A 177 6.47 13.25 -8.88
C LEU A 177 5.83 11.87 -8.79
N HIS A 178 5.67 11.33 -7.57
CA HIS A 178 5.22 9.97 -7.33
C HIS A 178 3.97 9.59 -8.13
N SER A 179 2.93 10.45 -8.08
CA SER A 179 1.66 10.19 -8.80
C SER A 179 1.85 10.13 -10.31
N ALA A 180 2.62 11.08 -10.88
CA ALA A 180 2.88 11.14 -12.31
C ALA A 180 3.73 9.95 -12.78
N GLN A 181 4.77 9.57 -12.03
CA GLN A 181 5.57 8.39 -12.32
C GLN A 181 4.74 7.10 -12.24
N CYS A 182 3.86 6.97 -11.24
CA CYS A 182 2.93 5.85 -11.13
C CYS A 182 1.97 5.72 -12.33
N ALA A 183 1.60 6.83 -12.97
CA ALA A 183 0.81 6.82 -14.19
C ALA A 183 1.63 6.42 -15.43
N SER A 184 2.93 6.71 -15.47
CA SER A 184 3.83 6.38 -16.58
C SER A 184 4.36 4.94 -16.54
N ILE A 185 4.44 4.31 -15.36
CA ILE A 185 4.82 2.90 -15.24
C ILE A 185 3.69 1.96 -15.67
N ARG A 186 4.03 0.73 -16.05
CA ARG A 186 3.04 -0.28 -16.44
C ARG A 186 2.02 -0.47 -15.33
N PHE A 187 0.72 -0.39 -15.65
CA PHE A 187 -0.35 -0.63 -14.69
C PHE A 187 -0.14 -1.94 -13.91
N GLY A 188 -0.26 -1.88 -12.58
CA GLY A 188 -0.07 -3.02 -11.68
C GLY A 188 1.38 -3.39 -11.38
N SER A 189 2.38 -2.75 -11.98
CA SER A 189 3.80 -2.98 -11.70
C SER A 189 4.15 -2.75 -10.22
N GLN A 190 3.68 -1.66 -9.64
CA GLN A 190 3.90 -1.35 -8.23
C GLN A 190 3.25 -2.39 -7.30
N ARG A 191 2.03 -2.83 -7.62
CA ARG A 191 1.37 -3.91 -6.87
C ARG A 191 2.15 -5.21 -6.96
N ARG A 192 2.68 -5.54 -8.15
CA ARG A 192 3.58 -6.69 -8.35
C ARG A 192 4.81 -6.58 -7.45
N TYR A 193 5.45 -5.42 -7.38
CA TYR A 193 6.56 -5.19 -6.47
C TYR A 193 6.18 -5.44 -5.00
N PHE A 194 5.06 -4.89 -4.51
CA PHE A 194 4.66 -5.10 -3.12
C PHE A 194 4.33 -6.57 -2.80
N ASN A 195 3.79 -7.34 -3.74
CA ASN A 195 3.63 -8.78 -3.56
C ASN A 195 4.99 -9.49 -3.43
N ILE A 196 5.95 -9.16 -4.31
CA ILE A 196 7.32 -9.72 -4.25
C ILE A 196 7.98 -9.37 -2.91
N LEU A 197 7.87 -8.11 -2.47
CA LEU A 197 8.39 -7.62 -1.19
C LEU A 197 7.77 -8.39 -0.01
N PHE A 198 6.45 -8.53 -0.01
CA PHE A 198 5.72 -9.24 1.05
C PHE A 198 6.18 -10.71 1.14
N ASP A 199 6.26 -11.41 0.01
CA ASP A 199 6.76 -12.78 -0.04
C ASP A 199 8.23 -12.88 0.41
N ARG A 200 9.06 -11.90 0.05
CA ARG A 200 10.47 -11.84 0.44
C ARG A 200 10.63 -11.71 1.94
N ILE A 201 9.85 -10.81 2.56
CA ILE A 201 9.83 -10.62 4.01
C ILE A 201 9.34 -11.90 4.70
N ALA A 202 8.27 -12.52 4.19
CA ALA A 202 7.72 -13.75 4.74
C ALA A 202 8.74 -14.91 4.73
N LYS A 203 9.51 -15.05 3.64
CA LYS A 203 10.54 -16.09 3.49
C LYS A 203 11.75 -15.87 4.41
N LYS A 204 12.14 -14.62 4.64
CA LYS A 204 13.26 -14.27 5.54
C LYS A 204 12.88 -14.30 7.02
N ALA A 205 11.58 -14.26 7.33
CA ALA A 205 11.08 -14.30 8.70
C ALA A 205 11.56 -15.56 9.44
N PRO A 206 11.88 -15.49 10.73
CA PRO A 206 12.10 -16.69 11.55
C PRO A 206 10.85 -17.58 11.54
N ALA A 207 11.03 -18.89 11.67
CA ALA A 207 9.94 -19.87 11.63
C ALA A 207 8.81 -19.56 12.63
N SER A 208 9.13 -18.97 13.79
CA SER A 208 8.17 -18.52 14.80
C SER A 208 7.14 -17.50 14.28
N PHE A 209 7.49 -16.73 13.26
CA PHE A 209 6.60 -15.77 12.61
C PHE A 209 5.95 -16.32 11.34
N GLN A 210 6.51 -17.36 10.72
CA GLN A 210 5.98 -17.95 9.49
C GLN A 210 4.64 -18.68 9.70
N THR A 211 4.48 -19.40 10.82
CA THR A 211 3.27 -20.20 11.09
C THR A 211 2.00 -19.35 11.16
N ALA A 212 2.13 -18.12 11.65
CA ALA A 212 1.01 -17.21 11.83
C ALA A 212 0.55 -16.55 10.51
N VAL A 213 1.40 -16.51 9.47
CA VAL A 213 1.04 -15.96 8.16
C VAL A 213 0.05 -16.87 7.43
N LEU A 214 0.20 -18.19 7.57
CA LEU A 214 -0.70 -19.18 6.96
C LEU A 214 -2.01 -19.38 7.73
N GLN A 215 -2.06 -18.96 8.99
CA GLN A 215 -3.19 -19.22 9.90
C GLN A 215 -3.91 -17.94 10.37
N GLY A 216 -3.51 -16.77 9.88
CA GLY A 216 -4.09 -15.50 10.31
C GLY A 216 -5.60 -15.41 10.01
N PRO A 217 -6.41 -14.78 10.88
CA PRO A 217 -7.87 -14.71 10.74
C PRO A 217 -8.35 -13.90 9.51
N ASN A 218 -7.43 -13.19 8.85
CA ASN A 218 -7.69 -12.44 7.60
C ASN A 218 -7.09 -13.10 6.36
N VAL A 219 -6.36 -14.22 6.50
CA VAL A 219 -6.31 -15.15 5.40
C VAL A 219 -7.74 -15.63 5.29
N VAL A 220 -8.42 -15.25 4.22
CA VAL A 220 -9.57 -16.00 3.76
C VAL A 220 -9.00 -17.40 3.47
N VAL A 221 -8.86 -18.22 4.51
CA VAL A 221 -8.83 -19.68 4.41
C VAL A 221 -10.04 -19.90 3.57
N GLN A 222 -9.82 -20.19 2.27
CA GLN A 222 -10.82 -20.27 1.20
C GLN A 222 -12.17 -20.20 1.85
N SER A 223 -12.86 -19.05 1.82
CA SER A 223 -14.16 -18.96 2.46
C SER A 223 -14.91 -20.17 1.94
N ARG A 224 -15.04 -21.20 2.78
CA ARG A 224 -15.97 -22.28 2.58
C ARG A 224 -17.26 -21.57 2.91
N THR A 225 -17.68 -20.65 2.05
CA THR A 225 -19.04 -20.68 1.55
C THR A 225 -19.26 -22.16 1.37
N ARG A 226 -20.01 -22.77 2.28
CA ARG A 226 -20.67 -24.03 2.00
C ARG A 226 -21.39 -23.74 0.70
N VAL A 227 -20.75 -24.13 -0.39
CA VAL A 227 -21.40 -24.09 -1.67
C VAL A 227 -22.29 -25.30 -1.57
N ASP A 228 -23.53 -25.07 -1.18
CA ASP A 228 -24.54 -26.10 -1.14
C ASP A 228 -24.65 -26.67 -2.56
N ALA A 229 -23.95 -27.78 -2.76
CA ALA A 229 -24.08 -28.85 -3.74
C ALA A 229 -24.36 -28.54 -5.24
N ALA A 230 -24.30 -27.30 -5.72
CA ALA A 230 -24.52 -27.00 -7.14
C ALA A 230 -23.45 -26.05 -7.71
N ILE A 231 -22.18 -26.47 -7.67
CA ILE A 231 -21.14 -25.86 -8.51
C ILE A 231 -21.18 -26.56 -9.86
N GLU A 232 -21.83 -25.94 -10.84
CA GLU A 232 -21.57 -26.29 -12.24
C GLU A 232 -20.30 -25.57 -12.69
N VAL A 233 -19.25 -26.35 -12.91
CA VAL A 233 -18.07 -25.86 -13.65
C VAL A 233 -18.48 -25.84 -15.12
N CYS A 234 -18.75 -24.65 -15.65
CA CYS A 234 -19.02 -24.52 -17.08
C CYS A 234 -17.73 -24.89 -17.86
N ARG A 235 -17.89 -25.55 -19.01
CA ARG A 235 -16.77 -26.02 -19.87
C ARG A 235 -15.73 -24.94 -20.24
N ALA A 236 -16.06 -23.65 -20.09
CA ALA A 236 -15.20 -22.52 -20.40
C ALA A 236 -14.26 -22.06 -19.25
N GLY A 237 -14.14 -22.79 -18.13
CA GLY A 237 -13.21 -22.44 -17.05
C GLY A 237 -13.68 -21.31 -16.13
N PHE A 238 -14.99 -21.09 -16.06
CA PHE A 238 -15.64 -20.16 -15.15
C PHE A 238 -16.31 -20.92 -14.00
N LEU A 239 -16.18 -20.38 -12.79
CA LEU A 239 -16.92 -20.81 -11.62
C LEU A 239 -18.21 -19.98 -11.53
N GLN A 240 -19.37 -20.62 -11.65
CA GLN A 240 -20.65 -19.97 -11.39
C GLN A 240 -20.98 -20.07 -9.88
N LEU A 241 -21.13 -18.93 -9.23
CA LEU A 241 -21.59 -18.81 -7.86
C LEU A 241 -23.04 -18.31 -7.86
N SER A 242 -23.93 -19.12 -7.28
CA SER A 242 -25.33 -18.76 -7.06
C SER A 242 -25.46 -18.15 -5.67
N ARG A 243 -25.92 -16.90 -5.57
CA ARG A 243 -26.38 -16.33 -4.28
C ARG A 243 -27.84 -16.73 -4.03
N GLY A 244 -28.25 -16.82 -2.77
CA GLY A 244 -29.63 -17.18 -2.37
C GLY A 244 -30.74 -16.25 -2.88
N ASN A 245 -30.38 -15.14 -3.54
CA ASN A 245 -31.31 -14.24 -4.23
C ASN A 245 -31.41 -14.49 -5.75
N GLY A 246 -30.83 -15.58 -6.25
CA GLY A 246 -30.85 -15.94 -7.68
C GLY A 246 -29.80 -15.20 -8.55
N ALA A 247 -29.01 -14.28 -7.97
CA ALA A 247 -27.93 -13.63 -8.71
C ALA A 247 -26.79 -14.60 -8.99
N LYS A 248 -26.41 -14.72 -10.27
CA LYS A 248 -25.27 -15.51 -10.74
C LYS A 248 -24.03 -14.63 -10.85
N ILE A 249 -22.95 -15.00 -10.17
CA ILE A 249 -21.64 -14.37 -10.31
C ILE A 249 -20.72 -15.37 -10.98
N PHE A 250 -20.08 -14.99 -12.08
CA PHE A 250 -19.08 -15.82 -12.74
C PHE A 250 -17.69 -15.37 -12.33
N LEU A 251 -16.81 -16.30 -11.97
CA LEU A 251 -15.41 -16.03 -11.65
C LEU A 251 -14.53 -16.80 -12.61
N CYS A 252 -13.58 -16.15 -13.29
CA CYS A 252 -12.64 -16.87 -14.15
C CYS A 252 -11.52 -17.45 -13.32
N GLN A 253 -11.28 -18.75 -13.47
CA GLN A 253 -10.19 -19.43 -12.78
C GLN A 253 -8.81 -18.99 -13.30
N ARG A 254 -8.71 -18.56 -14.56
CA ARG A 254 -7.44 -18.04 -15.12
C ARG A 254 -7.06 -16.65 -14.63
N CYS A 255 -8.03 -15.84 -14.19
CA CYS A 255 -7.81 -14.45 -13.79
C CYS A 255 -7.81 -14.26 -12.27
N ASN A 256 -7.41 -15.28 -11.49
CA ASN A 256 -7.43 -15.25 -10.03
C ASN A 256 -8.76 -14.75 -9.44
N MET A 257 -9.89 -15.22 -9.99
CA MET A 257 -11.22 -14.92 -9.45
C MET A 257 -11.62 -13.44 -9.51
N ILE A 258 -11.07 -12.64 -10.44
CA ILE A 258 -11.56 -11.28 -10.70
C ILE A 258 -12.92 -11.37 -11.42
N PRO A 259 -14.01 -10.80 -10.85
CA PRO A 259 -15.31 -10.82 -11.51
C PRO A 259 -15.28 -10.07 -12.85
N PRO A 260 -16.03 -10.53 -13.88
CA PRO A 260 -16.04 -9.97 -15.22
C PRO A 260 -16.24 -8.46 -15.27
N GLN A 261 -17.12 -7.92 -14.43
CA GLN A 261 -17.41 -6.49 -14.34
C GLN A 261 -16.24 -5.62 -13.84
N PHE A 262 -15.17 -6.23 -13.32
CA PHE A 262 -13.94 -5.56 -12.92
C PHE A 262 -12.77 -5.83 -13.88
N ARG A 263 -13.04 -6.45 -15.04
CA ARG A 263 -12.05 -6.62 -16.10
C ARG A 263 -12.12 -5.45 -17.06
N THR A 264 -10.96 -5.04 -17.57
CA THR A 264 -10.87 -4.10 -18.68
C THR A 264 -11.44 -4.75 -19.95
N ASP A 265 -12.22 -3.97 -20.71
CA ASP A 265 -12.68 -4.34 -22.04
C ASP A 265 -11.47 -4.73 -22.92
N GLY A 266 -11.58 -5.85 -23.64
CA GLY A 266 -10.50 -6.41 -24.46
C GLY A 266 -9.65 -7.49 -23.79
N SER A 267 -10.00 -7.97 -22.59
CA SER A 267 -9.42 -9.21 -22.07
C SER A 267 -9.84 -10.40 -22.95
N LEU A 268 -8.89 -10.96 -23.72
CA LEU A 268 -9.14 -12.00 -24.71
C LEU A 268 -9.80 -13.25 -24.10
N PHE A 269 -10.91 -13.65 -24.70
CA PHE A 269 -11.54 -14.95 -24.52
C PHE A 269 -11.06 -15.86 -25.66
N TYR A 270 -10.72 -17.11 -25.34
CA TYR A 270 -10.74 -18.17 -26.33
C TYR A 270 -12.08 -18.89 -26.15
N GLU A 271 -12.84 -19.03 -27.24
CA GLU A 271 -14.06 -19.86 -27.30
C GLU A 271 -13.75 -21.33 -27.02
#